data_AF-V4CSY9-F1
#
_entry.id   AF-V4CSY9-F1
#
_cell.length_a   1.000
_cell.length_b   1.000
_cell.length_c   1.000
_cell.angle_alpha   90.00
_cell.angle_beta   90.00
_cell.angle_gamma   90.00
#
_symmetry.space_group_name_H-M   'P 1'
#
loop_
_entity.id
_entity.type
_entity.pdbx_description
1 polymer ?
#
loop_
_entity_poly.entity_id
_entity_poly.type
_entity_poly.pdbx_seq_one_letter_code
_entity_poly.pdbx_strand_id
1 'polypeptide(L)'
;MESSKTNTIATLLDQYRITEFCLKRAWDQVILLQNRLFDLKIRYDRAKSSGQRAYQYSFKQRKTIIEKTLKMYATYTEFKADNLFQLRIWLMMLDYNFEAEEVEYDEVDEDEEYEDMVEHEYMFVEDDYYIDDDELVTAL
;
A
#
# COMPACT_ATOMS: atom_id res chain seq x y z
N MET A 1 31.02 17.23 -10.38
CA MET A 1 30.48 15.85 -10.42
C MET A 1 29.88 15.44 -9.08
N GLU A 2 30.48 15.79 -7.94
CA GLU A 2 29.95 15.48 -6.61
C GLU A 2 28.53 16.01 -6.38
N SER A 3 28.22 17.24 -6.79
CA SER A 3 26.86 17.81 -6.69
C SER A 3 25.77 17.02 -7.44
N SER A 4 26.12 16.28 -8.50
CA SER A 4 25.14 15.45 -9.22
C SER A 4 24.86 14.16 -8.44
N LYS A 5 25.91 13.52 -7.90
CA LYS A 5 25.80 12.32 -7.07
C LYS A 5 24.99 12.60 -5.80
N THR A 6 25.23 13.73 -5.13
CA THR A 6 24.47 14.11 -3.92
C THR A 6 22.99 14.34 -4.22
N ASN A 7 22.67 14.98 -5.34
CA ASN A 7 21.27 15.19 -5.75
C ASN A 7 20.56 13.87 -6.05
N THR A 8 21.24 12.94 -6.75
CA THR A 8 20.68 11.60 -7.02
C THR A 8 20.46 10.80 -5.74
N ILE A 9 21.39 10.85 -4.78
CA ILE A 9 21.22 10.19 -3.49
C ILE A 9 20.02 10.78 -2.75
N ALA A 10 19.89 12.11 -2.68
CA ALA A 10 18.76 12.77 -2.02
C ALA A 10 17.41 12.34 -2.63
N THR A 11 17.31 12.30 -3.96
CA THR A 11 16.08 11.84 -4.64
C THR A 11 15.76 10.38 -4.36
N LEU A 12 16.77 9.50 -4.29
CA LEU A 12 16.57 8.08 -4.01
C LEU A 12 16.19 7.84 -2.54
N LEU A 13 16.70 8.65 -1.62
CA LEU A 13 16.31 8.61 -0.21
C LEU A 13 14.86 9.06 0.00
N ASP A 14 14.45 10.11 -0.69
CA ASP A 14 13.06 10.57 -0.66
C ASP A 14 12.11 9.46 -1.15
N GLN A 15 12.42 8.87 -2.31
CA GLN A 15 11.69 7.72 -2.83
C GLN A 15 11.71 6.52 -1.88
N TYR A 16 12.84 6.24 -1.21
CA TYR A 16 12.97 5.17 -0.23
C TYR A 16 12.01 5.40 0.95
N ARG A 17 12.01 6.61 1.52
CA ARG A 17 11.16 6.98 2.67
C ARG A 17 9.68 6.91 2.33
N ILE A 18 9.27 7.45 1.18
CA ILE A 18 7.89 7.37 0.69
C ILE A 18 7.47 5.91 0.49
N THR A 19 8.34 5.10 -0.14
CA THR A 19 8.06 3.69 -0.40
C THR A 19 7.92 2.90 0.90
N GLU A 20 8.79 3.16 1.89
CA GLU A 20 8.75 2.53 3.21
C GLU A 20 7.46 2.88 3.95
N PHE A 21 7.07 4.15 3.95
CA PHE A 21 5.82 4.63 4.55
C PHE A 21 4.59 3.97 3.91
N CYS A 22 4.49 3.99 2.58
CA CYS A 22 3.38 3.37 1.85
C CYS A 22 3.33 1.85 2.11
N LEU A 23 4.49 1.19 2.19
CA LEU A 23 4.58 -0.22 2.53
C LEU A 23 4.04 -0.49 3.94
N LYS A 24 4.48 0.30 4.94
CA LYS A 24 4.00 0.19 6.34
C LYS A 24 2.47 0.34 6.41
N ARG A 25 1.91 1.40 5.82
CA ARG A 25 0.46 1.62 5.81
C ARG A 25 -0.30 0.50 5.09
N ALA A 26 0.24 -0.02 3.99
CA ALA A 26 -0.38 -1.12 3.27
C ALA A 26 -0.40 -2.41 4.11
N TRP A 27 0.67 -2.70 4.87
CA TRP A 27 0.69 -3.80 5.83
C TRP A 27 -0.36 -3.62 6.94
N ASP A 28 -0.52 -2.41 7.46
CA ASP A 28 -1.55 -2.13 8.47
C ASP A 28 -2.97 -2.36 7.91
N GLN A 29 -3.21 -1.98 6.65
CA GLN A 29 -4.48 -2.28 5.97
C GLN A 29 -4.71 -3.78 5.80
N VAL A 30 -3.68 -4.56 5.45
CA VAL A 30 -3.77 -6.03 5.37
C VAL A 30 -4.22 -6.61 6.70
N ILE A 31 -3.58 -6.21 7.81
CA ILE A 31 -3.92 -6.70 9.16
C ILE A 31 -5.35 -6.30 9.54
N LEU A 32 -5.73 -5.04 9.31
CA LEU A 32 -7.08 -4.54 9.59
C LEU A 32 -8.15 -5.31 8.84
N LEU A 33 -7.94 -5.56 7.54
CA LEU A 33 -8.88 -6.28 6.68
C LEU A 33 -8.99 -7.75 7.08
N GLN A 34 -7.88 -8.41 7.47
CA GLN A 34 -7.90 -9.77 7.99
C GLN A 34 -8.73 -9.88 9.28
N ASN A 35 -8.54 -8.95 10.23
CA ASN A 35 -9.33 -8.89 11.45
C ASN A 35 -10.82 -8.70 11.15
N ARG A 36 -11.15 -7.78 10.24
CA ARG A 36 -12.53 -7.53 9.81
C ARG A 36 -13.16 -8.75 9.13
N LEU A 37 -12.38 -9.49 8.34
CA LEU A 37 -12.83 -10.71 7.68
C LEU A 37 -13.18 -11.80 8.70
N PHE A 38 -12.37 -11.95 9.75
CA PHE A 38 -12.60 -12.87 10.85
C PHE A 38 -13.92 -12.54 11.60
N ASP A 39 -14.12 -11.27 11.96
CA ASP A 39 -15.36 -10.82 12.61
C ASP A 39 -16.60 -11.08 11.75
N LEU A 40 -16.48 -10.81 10.45
CA LEU A 40 -17.58 -11.00 9.50
C LEU A 40 -17.95 -12.48 9.37
N LYS A 41 -16.96 -13.38 9.44
CA LYS A 41 -17.19 -14.83 9.46
C LYS A 41 -18.00 -15.24 10.68
N ILE A 42 -17.64 -14.77 11.87
CA ILE A 42 -18.40 -15.05 13.11
C ILE A 42 -19.84 -14.57 12.98
N ARG A 43 -20.06 -13.35 12.47
CA ARG A 43 -21.41 -12.78 12.30
C ARG A 43 -22.22 -13.55 11.25
N TYR A 44 -21.57 -13.98 10.16
CA TYR A 44 -22.19 -14.82 9.14
C TYR A 44 -22.63 -16.17 9.72
N ASP A 45 -21.76 -16.85 10.46
CA ASP A 45 -22.08 -18.15 11.06
C ASP A 45 -23.23 -18.03 12.07
N ARG A 46 -23.27 -16.96 12.85
CA ARG A 46 -24.40 -16.64 13.72
C ARG A 46 -25.69 -16.45 12.93
N ALA A 47 -25.69 -15.61 11.88
CA ALA A 47 -26.86 -15.38 11.03
C ALA A 47 -27.32 -16.66 10.30
N LYS A 48 -26.40 -17.57 9.99
CA LYS A 48 -26.69 -18.89 9.42
C LYS A 48 -27.41 -19.77 10.43
N SER A 49 -26.88 -19.88 11.65
CA SER A 49 -27.49 -20.66 12.73
C SER A 49 -28.89 -20.16 13.12
N SER A 50 -29.12 -18.85 13.07
CA SER A 50 -30.40 -18.22 13.39
C SER A 50 -31.37 -18.13 12.20
N GLY A 51 -31.06 -18.71 11.03
CA GLY A 51 -31.93 -18.71 9.85
C GLY A 51 -32.16 -17.35 9.20
N GLN A 52 -31.35 -16.34 9.54
CA GLN A 52 -31.52 -14.96 9.08
C GLN A 52 -30.92 -14.73 7.68
N ARG A 53 -31.66 -15.12 6.64
CA ARG A 53 -31.17 -15.13 5.24
C ARG A 53 -30.72 -13.76 4.70
N ALA A 54 -31.41 -12.68 5.05
CA ALA A 54 -31.03 -11.32 4.61
C ALA A 54 -29.65 -10.92 5.14
N TYR A 55 -29.38 -11.20 6.42
CA TYR A 55 -28.07 -10.94 7.02
C TYR A 55 -26.99 -11.86 6.43
N GLN A 56 -27.29 -13.13 6.17
CA GLN A 56 -26.34 -14.04 5.50
C GLN A 56 -25.89 -13.49 4.13
N TYR A 57 -26.84 -13.02 3.32
CA TYR A 57 -26.54 -12.44 2.01
C TYR A 57 -25.70 -11.17 2.12
N SER A 58 -26.08 -10.26 3.02
CA SER A 58 -25.33 -9.02 3.26
C SER A 58 -23.90 -9.30 3.73
N PHE A 59 -23.71 -10.22 4.68
CA PHE A 59 -22.39 -10.62 5.13
C PHE A 59 -21.60 -11.29 4.00
N LYS A 60 -22.21 -12.13 3.16
CA LYS A 60 -21.52 -12.74 2.01
C LYS A 60 -20.98 -11.68 1.04
N GLN A 61 -21.78 -10.66 0.71
CA GLN A 61 -21.32 -9.56 -0.15
C GLN A 61 -20.15 -8.79 0.46
N ARG A 62 -20.28 -8.37 1.73
CA ARG A 62 -19.21 -7.66 2.45
C ARG A 62 -17.93 -8.49 2.52
N LYS A 63 -18.06 -9.82 2.69
CA LYS A 63 -16.95 -10.76 2.71
C LYS A 63 -16.17 -10.70 1.41
N THR A 64 -16.88 -10.82 0.29
CA THR A 64 -16.28 -10.78 -1.05
C THR A 64 -15.57 -9.46 -1.33
N ILE A 65 -16.13 -8.32 -0.90
CA ILE A 65 -15.47 -7.02 -1.04
C ILE A 65 -14.16 -7.01 -0.25
N ILE A 66 -14.20 -7.37 1.04
CA ILE A 66 -13.01 -7.40 1.90
C ILE A 66 -11.94 -8.36 1.35
N GLU A 67 -12.31 -9.55 0.88
CA GLU A 67 -11.38 -10.51 0.29
C GLU A 67 -10.68 -9.95 -0.96
N LYS A 68 -11.41 -9.25 -1.83
CA LYS A 68 -10.83 -8.61 -3.01
C LYS A 68 -9.89 -7.47 -2.64
N THR A 69 -10.31 -6.60 -1.72
CA THR A 69 -9.48 -5.48 -1.24
C THR A 69 -8.23 -6.00 -0.52
N LEU A 70 -8.34 -7.05 0.28
CA LEU A 70 -7.21 -7.69 0.96
C LEU A 70 -6.21 -8.23 -0.06
N LYS A 71 -6.68 -8.89 -1.12
CA LYS A 71 -5.82 -9.38 -2.20
C LYS A 71 -5.09 -8.23 -2.90
N MET A 72 -5.78 -7.13 -3.17
CA MET A 72 -5.19 -5.92 -3.76
C MET A 72 -4.06 -5.36 -2.89
N TYR A 73 -4.30 -5.18 -1.58
CA TYR A 73 -3.26 -4.71 -0.67
C TYR A 73 -2.10 -5.69 -0.53
N ALA A 74 -2.36 -7.01 -0.51
CA ALA A 74 -1.29 -8.01 -0.47
C ALA A 74 -0.37 -7.92 -1.69
N THR A 75 -0.94 -7.79 -2.89
CA THR A 75 -0.15 -7.59 -4.11
C THR A 75 0.59 -6.24 -4.09
N TYR A 76 -0.03 -5.18 -3.58
CA TYR A 76 0.63 -3.88 -3.43
C TYR A 76 1.79 -3.92 -2.43
N THR A 77 1.66 -4.65 -1.31
CA THR A 77 2.75 -4.83 -0.34
C THR A 77 3.93 -5.59 -0.94
N GLU A 78 3.68 -6.62 -1.74
CA GLU A 78 4.74 -7.36 -2.45
C GLU A 78 5.48 -6.43 -3.41
N PHE A 79 4.75 -5.67 -4.24
CA PHE A 79 5.33 -4.70 -5.16
C PHE A 79 6.16 -3.61 -4.47
N LYS A 80 5.64 -3.01 -3.40
CA LYS A 80 6.35 -1.97 -2.65
C LYS A 80 7.57 -2.53 -1.91
N ALA A 81 7.51 -3.75 -1.39
CA ALA A 81 8.66 -4.40 -0.77
C ALA A 81 9.80 -4.63 -1.77
N ASP A 82 9.47 -5.10 -2.99
CA ASP A 82 10.44 -5.25 -4.07
C ASP A 82 11.06 -3.89 -4.47
N ASN A 83 10.24 -2.84 -4.60
CA ASN A 83 10.73 -1.49 -4.89
C ASN A 83 11.66 -0.96 -3.79
N LEU A 84 11.28 -1.12 -2.53
CA LEU A 84 12.10 -0.70 -1.40
C LEU A 84 13.45 -1.41 -1.39
N PHE A 85 13.45 -2.71 -1.72
CA PHE A 85 14.68 -3.49 -1.87
C PHE A 85 15.57 -2.97 -3.02
N GLN A 86 14.99 -2.64 -4.17
CA GLN A 86 15.75 -2.05 -5.29
C GLN A 86 16.35 -0.68 -4.94
N LEU A 87 15.57 0.20 -4.30
CA LEU A 87 16.03 1.51 -3.85
C LEU A 87 17.20 1.37 -2.88
N ARG A 88 17.13 0.40 -1.96
CA ARG A 88 18.21 0.09 -1.03
C ARG A 88 19.48 -0.36 -1.76
N ILE A 89 19.37 -1.20 -2.79
CA ILE A 89 20.50 -1.61 -3.62
C ILE A 89 21.13 -0.40 -4.32
N TRP A 90 20.34 0.47 -4.95
CA TRP A 90 20.87 1.64 -5.64
C TRP A 90 21.59 2.61 -4.71
N LEU A 91 21.02 2.85 -3.53
CA LEU A 91 21.67 3.66 -2.50
C LEU A 91 23.01 3.05 -2.07
N MET A 92 23.07 1.74 -1.84
CA MET A 92 24.33 1.04 -1.52
C MET A 92 25.37 1.17 -2.65
N MET A 93 24.95 1.03 -3.91
CA MET A 93 25.84 1.20 -5.07
C MET A 93 26.40 2.61 -5.22
N LEU A 94 25.73 3.60 -4.61
CA LEU A 94 26.19 4.99 -4.55
C LEU A 94 27.01 5.29 -3.28
N ASP A 95 27.42 4.26 -2.54
CA ASP A 95 28.15 4.35 -1.26
C ASP A 95 27.36 5.04 -0.14
N TYR A 96 26.03 4.98 -0.18
CA TYR A 96 25.19 5.46 0.91
C TYR A 96 25.33 4.58 2.15
N ASN A 97 25.61 5.19 3.30
CA ASN A 97 25.75 4.47 4.57
C ASN A 97 24.51 4.62 5.44
N PHE A 98 23.67 3.59 5.46
CA PHE A 98 22.49 3.50 6.31
C PHE A 98 22.82 3.47 7.81
N GLU A 99 24.02 3.01 8.20
CA GLU A 99 24.42 2.90 9.62
C GLU A 99 24.93 4.22 10.22
N ALA A 100 25.30 5.19 9.36
CA ALA A 100 25.76 6.50 9.81
C ALA A 100 24.60 7.48 10.08
N GLU A 101 23.39 7.12 9.65
CA GLU A 101 22.18 7.89 9.88
C GLU A 101 21.45 7.27 11.08
N GLU A 102 21.88 7.61 12.31
CA GLU A 102 21.01 7.46 13.49
C GLU A 102 19.83 8.43 13.30
N VAL A 103 18.80 7.98 12.59
CA VAL A 103 17.56 8.74 12.44
C VAL A 103 16.79 8.57 13.75
N GLU A 104 16.82 9.60 14.57
CA GLU A 104 15.91 9.78 15.69
C GLU A 104 14.50 9.91 15.09
N TYR A 105 13.76 8.81 15.06
CA TYR A 105 12.34 8.84 14.71
C TYR A 105 11.61 9.50 15.87
N ASP A 106 11.52 10.83 15.84
CA ASP A 106 10.49 11.51 16.62
C ASP A 106 9.15 10.93 16.16
N GLU A 107 8.35 10.42 17.10
CA GLU A 107 6.96 10.04 16.87
C GLU A 107 6.17 11.34 16.60
N VAL A 108 6.40 11.97 15.45
CA VAL A 108 5.59 13.07 14.94
C VAL A 108 4.26 12.48 14.52
N ASP A 109 3.14 13.14 14.85
CA ASP A 109 1.79 12.73 14.46
C ASP A 109 1.78 12.38 12.95
N GLU A 110 1.71 11.08 12.62
CA GLU A 110 1.95 10.47 11.29
C GLU A 110 1.03 11.01 10.16
N ASP A 111 0.09 11.89 10.50
CA ASP A 111 -0.96 12.40 9.62
C ASP A 111 -0.66 13.80 9.03
N GLU A 112 0.20 14.64 9.63
CA GLU A 112 0.46 16.02 9.12
C GLU A 112 1.67 16.13 8.17
N GLU A 113 2.73 15.32 8.34
CA GLU A 113 3.97 15.46 7.55
C GLU A 113 3.92 14.70 6.20
N TYR A 114 2.95 13.82 6.01
CA TYR A 114 2.91 12.86 4.90
C TYR A 114 1.76 13.08 3.90
N GLU A 115 0.83 14.02 4.19
CA GLU A 115 -0.25 14.39 3.27
C GLU A 115 0.32 14.94 1.94
N ASP A 116 1.42 15.72 2.02
CA ASP A 116 2.16 16.26 0.87
C ASP A 116 2.96 15.19 0.07
N MET A 117 3.32 14.07 0.70
CA MET A 117 4.11 13.01 0.04
C MET A 117 3.25 12.00 -0.73
N VAL A 118 2.00 11.80 -0.30
CA VAL A 118 1.04 10.99 -1.05
C VAL A 118 0.67 11.67 -2.37
N GLU A 119 0.57 13.00 -2.42
CA GLU A 119 0.38 13.76 -3.68
C GLU A 119 1.49 13.49 -4.71
N HIS A 120 2.74 13.25 -4.26
CA HIS A 120 3.85 12.96 -5.16
C HIS A 120 3.81 11.54 -5.77
N GLU A 121 3.19 10.55 -5.11
CA GLU A 121 2.98 9.22 -5.73
C GLU A 121 1.99 9.30 -6.91
N TYR A 122 0.98 10.18 -6.82
CA TYR A 122 0.01 10.38 -7.89
C TYR A 122 0.55 11.15 -9.10
N MET A 123 1.61 11.96 -8.94
CA MET A 123 2.25 12.68 -10.06
C MET A 123 3.11 11.77 -10.96
N PHE A 124 3.49 10.57 -10.53
CA PHE A 124 4.28 9.63 -11.33
C PHE A 124 3.43 8.56 -12.06
N VAL A 125 2.09 8.65 -11.99
CA VAL A 125 1.17 7.75 -12.71
C VAL A 125 0.53 8.43 -13.94
N GLU A 126 1.10 9.54 -14.42
CA GLU A 126 0.79 10.07 -15.74
C GLU A 126 1.76 9.45 -16.75
N ASP A 127 1.38 8.35 -17.42
CA ASP A 127 1.57 8.24 -18.88
C ASP A 127 1.04 6.97 -19.56
N ASP A 128 0.78 5.82 -18.91
CA ASP A 128 0.64 4.56 -19.69
C ASP A 128 -0.64 3.71 -19.55
N TYR A 129 -1.74 4.21 -18.97
CA TYR A 129 -3.02 3.48 -19.00
C TYR A 129 -4.22 4.35 -19.38
N TYR A 130 -4.26 4.80 -20.63
CA TYR A 130 -5.56 4.98 -21.31
C TYR A 130 -6.14 3.59 -21.58
N ILE A 131 -7.05 3.14 -20.71
CA ILE A 131 -7.99 2.08 -21.06
C ILE A 131 -9.07 2.78 -21.89
N ASP A 132 -9.16 2.45 -23.18
CA ASP A 132 -10.30 2.85 -24.01
C ASP A 132 -11.59 2.29 -23.38
N ASP A 133 -12.44 3.18 -22.86
CA ASP A 133 -13.72 2.85 -22.22
C ASP A 133 -14.68 2.07 -23.15
N ASP A 134 -14.39 1.98 -24.44
CA ASP A 134 -15.20 1.26 -25.43
C ASP A 134 -15.05 -0.27 -25.39
N GLU A 135 -13.98 -0.83 -24.78
CA GLU A 135 -13.79 -2.29 -24.72
C GLU A 135 -14.58 -2.97 -23.58
N LEU A 136 -14.99 -2.22 -22.56
CA LEU A 136 -15.69 -2.75 -21.37
C LEU A 136 -17.18 -3.06 -21.60
N VAL A 137 -17.76 -2.60 -22.71
CA VAL A 137 -19.19 -2.79 -23.02
C VAL A 137 -19.47 -4.07 -23.80
N THR A 138 -18.46 -4.75 -24.36
CA THR A 138 -18.67 -5.96 -25.18
C THR A 138 -18.54 -7.28 -24.41
N ALA A 139 -18.30 -7.23 -23.09
CA ALA A 139 -18.14 -8.42 -22.24
C ALA A 139 -19.23 -8.58 -21.14
N LEU A 140 -20.35 -7.86 -21.25
CA LEU A 140 -21.58 -8.06 -20.47
C LEU A 140 -22.74 -8.50 -21.36
#